data_AF-A0A834VSE6-F1
#
_entry.id   AF-A0A834VSE6-F1
#
_cell.length_a   1.000
_cell.length_b   1.000
_cell.length_c   1.000
_cell.angle_alpha   90.00
_cell.angle_beta   90.00
_cell.angle_gamma   90.00
#
_symmetry.space_group_name_H-M   'P 1'
#
loop_
_entity.id
_entity.type
_entity.pdbx_description
1 polymer ?
#
loop_
_entity_poly.entity_id
_entity_poly.type
_entity_poly.pdbx_seq_one_letter_code
_entity_poly.pdbx_strand_id
1 'polypeptide(L)'
;MERCQGLTSMSKRDFYPMFMAAWEISFKEETILKAFKATSLSPLNPEALINERQRRKRGKALPLEAGEDYHGGAVFWSPRKVKEARDRQLQQGLKEERLQHQKAKAARLRKVKKQEKLQAA
;
A
#
# COMPACT_ATOMS: atom_id res chain seq x y z
N MET A 1 -1.58 -33.65 35.63
CA MET A 1 -1.67 -32.29 35.06
C MET A 1 -0.28 -31.87 34.63
N GLU A 2 -0.06 -31.78 33.32
CA GLU A 2 1.22 -31.37 32.74
C GLU A 2 1.49 -29.91 33.10
N ARG A 3 2.65 -29.65 33.70
CA ARG A 3 3.12 -28.31 34.02
C ARG A 3 3.50 -27.62 32.71
N CYS A 4 2.65 -26.75 32.18
CA CYS A 4 3.09 -25.77 31.20
C CYS A 4 4.23 -24.97 31.86
N GLN A 5 5.46 -25.09 31.36
CA GLN A 5 6.62 -24.30 31.79
C GLN A 5 6.48 -22.85 31.29
N GLY A 6 5.38 -22.20 31.63
CA GLY A 6 5.12 -20.82 31.30
C GLY A 6 6.06 -19.93 32.10
N LEU A 7 6.93 -19.21 31.36
CA LEU A 7 7.84 -18.18 31.85
C LEU A 7 8.97 -18.69 32.75
N THR A 8 9.81 -19.59 32.24
CA THR A 8 11.21 -19.55 32.67
C THR A 8 11.77 -18.17 32.34
N SER A 9 12.32 -17.48 33.33
CA SER A 9 13.11 -16.27 33.11
C SER A 9 14.29 -16.64 32.22
N MET A 10 14.16 -16.41 30.91
CA MET A 10 15.22 -16.64 29.94
C MET A 10 15.89 -15.31 29.66
N SER A 11 17.20 -15.25 29.88
CA SER A 11 17.97 -14.11 29.43
C SER A 11 18.04 -14.13 27.90
N LYS A 12 18.33 -12.97 27.28
CA LYS A 12 18.54 -12.90 25.83
C LYS A 12 19.68 -13.84 25.36
N ARG A 13 20.64 -14.13 26.23
CA ARG A 13 21.76 -15.06 25.98
C ARG A 13 21.28 -16.50 25.83
N ASP A 14 20.25 -16.89 26.56
CA ASP A 14 19.68 -18.24 26.51
C ASP A 14 18.63 -18.36 25.39
N PHE A 15 17.88 -17.28 25.14
CA PHE A 15 16.85 -17.23 24.10
C PHE A 15 17.42 -17.27 22.68
N TYR A 16 18.44 -16.46 22.38
CA TYR A 16 18.89 -16.27 21.01
C TYR A 16 19.38 -17.56 20.33
N PRO A 17 20.17 -18.43 20.98
CA PRO A 17 20.56 -19.71 20.38
C PRO A 17 19.37 -20.64 20.11
N MET A 18 18.39 -20.69 21.01
CA MET A 18 17.17 -21.49 20.81
C MET A 18 16.34 -20.95 19.65
N PHE A 19 16.19 -19.63 19.57
CA PHE A 19 15.52 -18.96 18.46
C PHE A 19 16.24 -19.21 17.14
N MET A 20 17.57 -19.05 17.09
CA MET A 20 18.36 -19.27 15.87
C MET A 20 18.26 -20.72 15.38
N ALA A 21 18.38 -21.70 16.29
CA ALA A 21 18.21 -23.10 15.93
C ALA A 21 16.80 -23.38 15.39
N ALA A 22 15.75 -22.88 16.06
CA ALA A 22 14.39 -23.02 15.58
C ALA A 22 14.16 -22.28 14.24
N TRP A 23 14.76 -21.12 14.06
CA TRP A 23 14.65 -20.30 12.85
C TRP A 23 15.32 -20.99 11.66
N GLU A 24 16.53 -21.53 11.83
CA GLU A 24 17.22 -22.34 10.82
C GLU A 24 16.40 -23.57 10.42
N ILE A 25 15.82 -24.29 11.39
CA ILE A 25 14.95 -25.44 11.13
C ILE A 25 13.65 -25.03 10.41
N SER A 26 13.17 -23.80 10.64
CA SER A 26 11.95 -23.27 10.02
C SER A 26 12.14 -22.87 8.55
N PHE A 27 13.38 -22.59 8.11
CA PHE A 27 13.71 -22.24 6.73
C PHE A 27 13.74 -23.47 5.81
N LYS A 28 12.58 -24.08 5.62
CA LYS A 28 12.39 -25.15 4.65
C LYS A 28 12.16 -24.58 3.26
N GLU A 29 12.90 -25.07 2.27
CA GLU A 29 12.77 -24.66 0.87
C GLU A 29 11.32 -24.74 0.38
N GLU A 30 10.59 -25.78 0.75
CA GLU A 30 9.17 -25.96 0.40
C GLU A 30 8.28 -24.81 0.90
N THR A 31 8.48 -24.36 2.13
CA THR A 31 7.72 -23.24 2.71
C THR A 31 8.06 -21.94 2.02
N ILE A 32 9.35 -21.73 1.73
CA ILE A 32 9.85 -20.57 1.00
C ILE A 32 9.20 -20.53 -0.40
N LEU A 33 9.32 -21.61 -1.17
CA LEU A 33 8.72 -21.74 -2.51
C LEU A 33 7.21 -21.57 -2.49
N LYS A 34 6.52 -22.11 -1.48
CA LYS A 34 5.07 -21.95 -1.30
C LYS A 34 4.68 -20.48 -1.06
N ALA A 35 5.46 -19.74 -0.27
CA ALA A 35 5.24 -18.30 -0.03
C ALA A 35 5.47 -17.47 -1.30
N PHE A 36 6.53 -17.75 -2.07
CA PHE A 36 6.79 -17.09 -3.35
C PHE A 36 5.70 -17.41 -4.40
N LYS A 37 5.19 -18.65 -4.41
CA LYS A 37 4.07 -19.05 -5.26
C LYS A 37 2.78 -18.32 -4.87
N ALA A 38 2.49 -18.20 -3.57
CA ALA A 38 1.32 -17.48 -3.08
C ALA A 38 1.33 -15.98 -3.43
N THR A 39 2.52 -15.39 -3.48
CA THR A 39 2.73 -13.99 -3.87
C THR A 39 2.89 -13.79 -5.38
N SER A 40 2.77 -14.85 -6.19
CA SER A 40 2.98 -14.82 -7.65
C SER A 40 4.36 -14.31 -8.10
N LEU A 41 5.34 -14.35 -7.20
CA LEU A 41 6.72 -13.93 -7.45
C LEU A 41 7.55 -15.03 -8.11
N SER A 42 7.36 -16.29 -7.71
CA SER A 42 8.04 -17.45 -8.31
C SER A 42 7.10 -18.67 -8.44
N PRO A 43 6.91 -19.23 -9.64
CA PRO A 43 7.30 -18.64 -10.93
C PRO A 43 6.63 -17.27 -11.14
N LEU A 44 7.32 -16.36 -11.81
CA LEU A 44 6.80 -15.02 -12.05
C LEU A 44 5.49 -15.12 -12.85
N ASN A 45 4.38 -14.72 -12.24
CA ASN A 45 3.08 -14.65 -12.90
C ASN A 45 2.59 -13.19 -12.91
N PRO A 46 2.88 -12.43 -13.99
CA PRO A 46 2.50 -11.02 -14.10
C PRO A 46 0.99 -10.80 -14.03
N GLU A 47 0.19 -11.73 -14.55
CA GLU A 47 -1.27 -11.61 -14.57
C GLU A 47 -1.86 -11.66 -13.16
N ALA A 48 -1.40 -12.58 -12.32
CA ALA A 48 -1.82 -12.67 -10.93
C ALA A 48 -1.51 -11.38 -10.15
N LEU A 49 -0.33 -10.79 -10.38
CA LEU A 49 0.06 -9.52 -9.77
C LEU A 49 -0.78 -8.34 -10.27
N ILE A 50 -1.07 -8.28 -11.57
CA ILE A 50 -1.96 -7.28 -12.16
C ILE A 50 -3.37 -7.40 -11.57
N ASN A 51 -3.91 -8.62 -11.47
CA ASN A 51 -5.24 -8.90 -10.93
C ASN A 51 -5.34 -8.51 -9.45
N GLU A 52 -4.35 -8.87 -8.62
CA GLU A 52 -4.30 -8.47 -7.20
C GLU A 52 -4.21 -6.93 -7.08
N ARG A 53 -3.40 -6.28 -7.92
CA ARG A 53 -3.32 -4.81 -7.96
C ARG A 53 -4.67 -4.19 -8.36
N GLN A 54 -5.37 -4.75 -9.34
CA GLN A 54 -6.70 -4.29 -9.73
C GLN A 54 -7.71 -4.50 -8.61
N ARG A 55 -7.69 -5.66 -7.94
CA ARG A 55 -8.54 -5.97 -6.78
C ARG A 55 -8.36 -4.93 -5.67
N ARG A 56 -7.11 -4.58 -5.33
CA ARG A 56 -6.81 -3.52 -4.35
C ARG A 56 -7.32 -2.14 -4.77
N LYS A 57 -7.36 -1.85 -6.07
CA LYS A 57 -7.96 -0.60 -6.60
C LYS A 57 -9.50 -0.60 -6.47
N ARG A 58 -10.16 -1.76 -6.60
CA ARG A 58 -11.63 -1.90 -6.49
C ARG A 58 -12.16 -1.60 -5.09
N GLY A 59 -11.37 -1.85 -4.03
CA GLY A 59 -11.78 -1.64 -2.64
C GLY A 59 -11.90 -0.18 -2.18
N LYS A 60 -11.61 0.80 -3.05
CA LYS A 60 -11.79 2.21 -2.72
C LYS A 60 -13.26 2.59 -2.93
N ALA A 61 -13.96 2.84 -1.82
CA ALA A 61 -15.33 3.33 -1.87
C ALA A 61 -15.37 4.70 -2.58
N LEU A 62 -16.44 4.93 -3.34
CA LEU A 62 -16.73 6.24 -3.89
C LEU A 62 -16.95 7.21 -2.71
N PRO A 63 -16.25 8.36 -2.65
CA PRO A 63 -16.43 9.31 -1.56
C PRO A 63 -17.80 9.98 -1.70
N LEU A 64 -18.79 9.42 -1.02
CA LEU A 64 -20.13 9.97 -0.90
C LEU A 64 -20.17 10.85 0.34
N GLU A 65 -20.46 12.14 0.17
CA GLU A 65 -20.54 13.08 1.28
C GLU A 65 -21.91 13.01 1.94
N ALA A 66 -21.91 12.71 3.24
CA ALA A 66 -23.09 12.78 4.09
C ALA A 66 -23.60 14.24 4.16
N GLY A 67 -24.91 14.40 4.27
CA GLY A 67 -25.51 15.71 4.54
C GLY A 67 -25.19 16.18 5.96
N GLU A 68 -25.34 17.48 6.22
CA GLU A 68 -25.04 18.11 7.52
C GLU A 68 -25.81 17.47 8.68
N ASP A 69 -27.03 16.98 8.44
CA ASP A 69 -27.91 16.32 9.43
C ASP A 69 -27.66 14.81 9.61
N TYR A 70 -26.45 14.33 9.31
CA TYR A 70 -26.13 12.89 9.40
C TYR A 70 -25.78 12.46 10.83
N HIS A 71 -26.65 11.64 11.44
CA HIS A 71 -26.47 11.14 12.81
C HIS A 71 -25.99 9.67 12.89
N GLY A 72 -25.32 9.15 11.85
CA GLY A 72 -24.65 7.83 11.94
C GLY A 72 -25.48 6.60 11.56
N GLY A 73 -26.58 6.75 10.82
CA GLY A 73 -27.41 5.64 10.33
C GLY A 73 -27.07 5.12 8.92
N ALA A 74 -27.78 4.09 8.45
CA ALA A 74 -27.65 3.69 7.04
C ALA A 74 -28.20 4.77 6.10
N VAL A 75 -27.38 5.28 5.17
CA VAL A 75 -27.81 6.27 4.16
C VAL A 75 -28.10 5.57 2.85
N PHE A 76 -29.32 5.71 2.36
CA PHE A 76 -29.65 5.34 0.98
C PHE A 76 -29.15 6.42 0.01
N TRP A 77 -28.21 6.06 -0.86
CA TRP A 77 -27.69 6.97 -1.87
C TRP A 77 -28.50 6.87 -3.16
N SER A 78 -29.17 7.96 -3.53
CA SER A 78 -29.85 8.02 -4.82
C SER A 78 -28.86 7.95 -5.99
N PRO A 79 -29.25 7.43 -7.16
CA PRO A 79 -28.38 7.36 -8.34
C PRO A 79 -27.76 8.70 -8.73
N ARG A 80 -28.49 9.81 -8.49
CA ARG A 80 -28.00 11.17 -8.72
C ARG A 80 -26.78 11.51 -7.86
N LYS A 81 -26.82 11.23 -6.55
CA LYS A 81 -25.69 11.47 -5.64
C LYS A 81 -24.47 10.63 -6.00
N VAL A 82 -24.69 9.39 -6.44
CA VAL A 82 -23.62 8.52 -6.94
C VAL A 82 -22.96 9.12 -8.19
N LYS A 83 -23.75 9.68 -9.11
CA LYS A 83 -23.21 10.37 -10.29
C LYS A 83 -22.38 11.60 -9.89
N GLU A 84 -22.90 12.45 -9.02
CA GLU A 84 -22.20 13.65 -8.55
C GLU A 84 -20.85 13.32 -7.88
N ALA A 85 -20.80 12.28 -7.05
CA ALA A 85 -19.54 11.84 -6.42
C ALA A 85 -18.51 11.33 -7.45
N ARG A 86 -18.96 10.64 -8.52
CA ARG A 86 -18.07 10.25 -9.64
C ARG A 86 -17.54 11.47 -10.40
N ASP A 87 -18.41 12.44 -10.68
CA ASP A 87 -18.03 13.66 -11.38
C ASP A 87 -16.99 14.47 -10.59
N ARG A 88 -17.15 14.56 -9.26
CA ARG A 88 -16.16 15.18 -8.35
C ARG A 88 -14.81 14.46 -8.42
N GLN A 89 -14.80 13.14 -8.36
CA GLN A 89 -13.57 12.35 -8.45
C GLN A 89 -12.84 12.58 -9.78
N LEU A 90 -13.58 12.65 -10.89
CA LEU A 90 -13.02 12.98 -12.20
C LEU A 90 -12.39 14.38 -12.20
N GLN A 91 -13.10 15.38 -11.66
CA GLN A 91 -12.58 16.74 -11.56
C GLN A 91 -11.33 16.84 -10.66
N GLN A 92 -11.29 16.12 -9.54
CA GLN A 92 -10.12 16.04 -8.67
C GLN A 92 -8.92 15.45 -9.41
N GLY A 93 -9.11 14.33 -10.12
CA GLY A 93 -8.05 13.72 -10.92
C GLY A 93 -7.47 14.66 -11.98
N LEU A 94 -8.33 15.40 -12.71
CA LEU A 94 -7.89 16.40 -13.69
C LEU A 94 -7.12 17.56 -13.05
N LYS A 95 -7.56 18.04 -11.88
CA LYS A 95 -6.85 19.10 -11.13
C LYS A 95 -5.47 18.62 -10.65
N GLU A 96 -5.40 17.41 -10.12
CA GLU A 96 -4.15 16.78 -9.68
C GLU A 96 -3.17 16.61 -10.84
N GLU A 97 -3.64 16.12 -11.99
CA GLU A 97 -2.80 15.94 -13.18
C GLU A 97 -2.24 17.27 -13.69
N ARG A 98 -3.07 18.32 -13.77
CA ARG A 98 -2.62 19.68 -14.13
C ARG A 98 -1.57 20.20 -13.15
N LEU A 99 -1.80 20.04 -11.85
CA LEU A 99 -0.85 20.47 -10.82
C LEU A 99 0.47 19.70 -10.91
N GLN A 100 0.42 18.38 -11.14
CA GLN A 100 1.61 17.56 -11.36
C GLN A 100 2.39 18.04 -12.58
N HIS A 101 1.71 18.32 -13.69
CA HIS A 101 2.35 18.82 -14.90
C HIS A 101 3.00 20.21 -14.68
N GLN A 102 2.34 21.11 -13.95
CA GLN A 102 2.93 22.41 -13.56
C GLN A 102 4.17 22.23 -12.67
N LYS A 103 4.09 21.37 -11.66
CA LYS A 103 5.23 21.06 -10.77
C LYS A 103 6.40 20.45 -11.55
N ALA A 104 6.13 19.55 -12.48
CA ALA A 104 7.15 18.95 -13.34
C ALA A 104 7.83 20.01 -14.22
N LYS A 105 7.06 20.92 -14.84
CA LYS A 105 7.60 22.06 -15.60
C LYS A 105 8.47 22.97 -14.73
N ALA A 106 7.98 23.36 -13.55
CA ALA A 106 8.73 24.19 -12.61
C ALA A 106 10.03 23.52 -12.15
N ALA A 107 10.00 22.20 -11.89
CA ALA A 107 11.18 21.43 -11.51
C ALA A 107 12.22 21.38 -12.64
N ARG A 108 11.78 21.22 -13.90
CA ARG A 108 12.68 21.28 -15.08
C ARG A 108 13.35 22.64 -15.20
N LEU A 109 12.59 23.74 -15.09
CA LEU A 109 13.13 25.10 -15.14
C LEU A 109 14.15 25.36 -14.02
N ARG A 110 13.88 24.88 -12.80
CA ARG A 110 14.82 24.99 -11.67
C ARG A 110 16.13 24.25 -11.94
N LYS A 111 16.08 23.08 -12.57
CA LYS A 111 17.28 22.31 -12.95
C LYS A 111 18.11 23.06 -13.99
N VAL A 112 17.48 23.59 -15.03
CA VAL A 112 18.15 24.38 -16.08
C VAL A 112 18.83 25.61 -15.48
N LYS A 113 18.11 26.42 -14.67
CA LYS A 113 18.70 27.58 -13.99
C LYS A 113 19.88 27.22 -13.09
N LYS A 114 19.81 26.07 -12.40
CA LYS A 114 20.92 25.60 -11.56
C LYS A 114 22.14 25.23 -12.43
N GLN A 115 21.92 24.62 -13.58
CA GLN A 115 22.99 24.29 -14.54
C GLN A 115 23.61 25.54 -15.13
N GLU A 116 22.81 26.52 -15.57
CA GLU A 116 23.31 27.81 -16.08
C GLU A 116 24.16 28.54 -15.02
N LYS A 117 23.70 28.56 -13.77
CA LYS A 117 24.47 29.19 -12.68
C LYS A 117 25.79 28.47 -12.38
N LEU A 118 25.83 27.15 -12.52
CA LEU A 118 27.07 26.36 -12.38
C LEU A 118 28.03 26.56 -13.56
N GLN A 119 27.51 26.86 -14.76
CA GLN A 119 28.32 27.14 -15.95
C GLN A 119 28.84 28.58 -15.99
N ALA A 120 28.20 29.50 -15.28
CA ALA A 120 28.58 30.91 -15.20
C ALA A 120 29.48 31.26 -14.00
N ALA A 121 29.90 30.26 -13.22
CA ALA A 121 30.84 30.36 -12.10
C ALA A 121 32.16 29.68 -12.46
#